data_AF-A0A1Y1D661-F1
#
_entry.id   AF-A0A1Y1D661-F1
#
_cell.length_a   1.000
_cell.length_b   1.000
_cell.length_c   1.000
_cell.angle_alpha   90.00
_cell.angle_beta   90.00
_cell.angle_gamma   90.00
#
_symmetry.space_group_name_H-M   'P 1'
#
loop_
_entity.id
_entity.type
_entity.pdbx_description
1 polymer ?
#
loop_
_entity_poly.entity_id
_entity_poly.type
_entity_poly.pdbx_seq_one_letter_code
_entity_poly.pdbx_strand_id
1 'polypeptide(L)' 'MVFLFLSFLLFFFKGFRFSYILIFFEFLMMSIFFMYVFFFAELFFFFFLCFSVVSSVLGMLVFVLNIMFFGSDLCFF' A
#
# COMPACT_ATOMS: atom_id res chain seq x y z
N MET A 1 7.25 -13.93 -4.20
CA MET A 1 6.95 -14.72 -2.98
C MET A 1 7.50 -14.07 -1.71
N VAL A 2 8.81 -13.81 -1.60
CA VAL A 2 9.41 -13.19 -0.39
C VAL A 2 8.78 -11.82 -0.06
N PHE A 3 8.55 -10.97 -1.06
CA PHE A 3 7.90 -9.67 -0.86
C PHE A 3 6.46 -9.79 -0.34
N LEU A 4 5.65 -10.72 -0.85
CA LEU A 4 4.29 -10.98 -0.33
C LEU A 4 4.34 -11.37 1.15
N PHE A 5 5.25 -12.28 1.52
CA PHE A 5 5.40 -12.74 2.90
C PHE A 5 5.84 -11.60 3.85
N LEU A 6 6.77 -10.76 3.40
CA LEU A 6 7.21 -9.57 4.14
C LEU A 6 6.09 -8.54 4.30
N SER A 7 5.26 -8.33 3.27
CA SER A 7 4.07 -7.49 3.39
C SER A 7 3.15 -8.02 4.49
N PHE A 8 2.76 -9.29 4.44
CA PHE A 8 1.86 -9.86 5.46
C PHE A 8 2.44 -9.79 6.88
N LEU A 9 3.75 -9.92 7.04
CA LEU A 9 4.44 -9.73 8.32
C LEU A 9 4.35 -8.30 8.84
N LEU A 10 4.48 -7.29 7.97
CA LEU A 10 4.37 -5.88 8.33
C LEU A 10 2.97 -5.52 8.83
N PHE A 11 1.93 -6.14 8.27
CA PHE A 11 0.56 -5.98 8.74
C PHE A 11 0.36 -6.55 10.15
N PHE A 12 0.95 -7.71 10.44
CA PHE A 12 0.76 -8.41 11.73
C PHE A 12 1.60 -7.83 12.89
N PHE A 13 2.81 -7.33 12.63
CA PHE A 13 3.77 -7.01 13.69
C PHE A 13 3.71 -5.58 14.23
N LYS A 14 3.04 -4.63 13.56
CA LYS A 14 3.04 -3.22 14.01
C LYS A 14 1.91 -2.36 13.41
N GLY A 15 0.65 -2.66 13.75
CA GLY A 15 -0.55 -1.94 13.29
C GLY A 15 -0.77 -0.54 13.88
N PHE A 16 -0.01 -0.16 14.92
CA PHE A 16 -0.32 1.07 15.68
C PHE A 16 -0.18 2.39 14.92
N ARG A 17 0.61 2.47 13.83
CA ARG A 17 0.72 3.70 13.03
C ARG A 17 0.19 3.50 11.62
N PHE A 18 -0.65 4.43 11.17
CA PHE A 18 -1.23 4.42 9.83
C PHE A 18 -0.16 4.39 8.71
N SER A 19 0.99 5.00 8.95
CA SER A 19 2.11 4.99 8.01
C SER A 19 2.57 3.57 7.64
N TYR A 20 2.57 2.63 8.60
CA TYR A 20 2.97 1.25 8.32
C TYR A 20 1.94 0.51 7.45
N ILE A 21 0.66 0.84 7.62
CA ILE A 21 -0.43 0.29 6.80
C ILE A 21 -0.29 0.78 5.35
N LEU A 22 0.01 2.06 5.14
CA LEU A 22 0.25 2.62 3.81
C LEU A 22 1.46 1.96 3.11
N ILE A 23 2.57 1.80 3.84
CA ILE A 23 3.77 1.13 3.32
C ILE A 23 3.46 -0.33 2.96
N PHE A 24 2.68 -1.02 3.80
CA PHE A 24 2.22 -2.38 3.51
C PHE A 24 1.45 -2.47 2.19
N PHE A 25 0.52 -1.54 1.95
CA PHE A 25 -0.25 -1.51 0.71
C PHE A 25 0.65 -1.31 -0.52
N GLU A 26 1.67 -0.46 -0.46
CA GLU A 26 2.62 -0.31 -1.57
C GLU A 26 3.42 -1.58 -1.84
N PHE A 27 3.95 -2.24 -0.81
CA PHE A 27 4.67 -3.49 -1.00
C PHE A 27 3.77 -4.60 -1.56
N LEU A 28 2.50 -4.61 -1.15
CA LEU A 28 1.50 -5.54 -1.68
C LEU A 28 1.25 -5.27 -3.17
N MET A 29 1.04 -4.02 -3.58
CA MET A 29 0.85 -3.66 -4.99
C MET A 29 2.07 -4.00 -5.85
N MET A 30 3.29 -3.75 -5.35
CA MET A 30 4.53 -4.13 -6.04
C MET A 30 4.64 -5.65 -6.20
N SER A 31 4.25 -6.42 -5.19
CA SER A 31 4.32 -7.87 -5.24
C SER A 31 3.31 -8.49 -6.22
N ILE A 32 2.11 -7.91 -6.30
CA ILE A 32 1.08 -8.22 -7.29
C ILE A 32 1.63 -7.92 -8.69
N PHE A 33 2.24 -6.75 -8.87
CA PHE A 33 2.85 -6.36 -10.13
C PHE A 33 3.91 -7.37 -10.60
N PHE A 34 4.83 -7.80 -9.74
CA PHE A 34 5.82 -8.82 -10.09
C PHE A 34 5.22 -10.17 -10.52
N MET A 35 4.10 -10.57 -9.92
CA MET A 35 3.41 -11.82 -10.29
C MET A 35 2.71 -11.70 -11.64
N TYR A 36 2.21 -10.51 -11.95
CA TYR A 36 1.34 -10.24 -13.08
C TYR A 36 2.04 -9.71 -14.33
N VAL A 37 3.27 -9.18 -14.21
CA VAL A 37 4.11 -8.78 -15.35
C VAL A 37 4.31 -9.91 -16.37
N PHE A 38 4.36 -11.18 -15.92
CA PHE A 38 4.50 -12.32 -16.82
C PHE A 38 3.19 -12.77 -17.48
N PHE A 39 2.03 -12.36 -16.94
CA PHE A 39 0.73 -12.90 -17.35
C PHE A 39 -0.16 -11.88 -18.05
N PHE A 40 0.01 -10.59 -17.78
CA PHE A 40 -0.81 -9.53 -18.33
C PHE A 40 -0.19 -8.92 -19.60
N ALA A 41 -1.05 -8.62 -20.57
CA ALA A 41 -0.70 -7.84 -21.74
C ALA A 41 -0.39 -6.37 -21.37
N GLU A 42 0.36 -5.68 -22.23
CA GLU A 42 0.93 -4.34 -22.03
C GLU A 42 -0.08 -3.28 -21.55
N LEU A 43 -1.35 -3.36 -21.96
CA LEU A 43 -2.40 -2.42 -21.54
C LEU A 43 -2.76 -2.52 -20.05
N PHE A 44 -2.82 -3.74 -19.51
CA PHE A 44 -3.15 -3.94 -18.10
C PHE A 44 -2.00 -3.50 -17.19
N PHE A 45 -0.76 -3.62 -17.66
CA PHE A 45 0.41 -3.09 -16.96
C PHE A 45 0.30 -1.58 -16.72
N PHE A 46 -0.05 -0.82 -17.76
CA PHE A 46 -0.18 0.63 -17.64
C PHE A 46 -1.32 1.03 -16.71
N PHE A 47 -2.46 0.33 -16.78
CA PHE A 47 -3.57 0.54 -15.86
C PHE A 47 -3.18 0.29 -14.40
N PHE A 48 -2.48 -0.82 -14.10
CA PHE A 48 -2.01 -1.13 -12.75
C PHE A 48 -1.04 -0.07 -12.21
N LEU A 49 -0.18 0.47 -13.08
CA LEU A 49 0.77 1.51 -12.72
C LEU A 49 0.06 2.84 -12.41
N CYS A 50 -0.91 3.25 -13.23
CA CYS A 50 -1.72 4.43 -12.91
C CYS A 50 -2.52 4.26 -11.62
N PHE A 51 -3.10 3.07 -11.41
CA PHE A 51 -3.84 2.75 -10.20
C PHE A 51 -2.96 2.80 -8.94
N SER A 52 -1.73 2.30 -9.00
CA SER A 52 -0.81 2.36 -7.86
C SER A 52 -0.50 3.81 -7.46
N VAL A 53 -0.24 4.69 -8.43
CA VAL A 53 0.02 6.12 -8.18
C VAL A 53 -1.21 6.81 -7.58
N VAL A 54 -2.41 6.56 -8.13
CA VAL A 54 -3.64 7.16 -7.57
C VAL A 54 -3.88 6.67 -6.14
N SER A 55 -3.67 5.37 -5.89
CA SER A 55 -3.84 4.80 -4.55
C SER A 55 -2.87 5.38 -3.52
N SER A 56 -1.60 5.66 -3.89
CA SER A 56 -0.61 6.24 -2.97
C SER A 56 -0.91 7.70 -2.66
N VAL A 57 -1.32 8.50 -3.65
CA VAL A 57 -1.75 9.89 -3.44
C VAL A 57 -2.97 9.95 -2.52
N LEU A 58 -3.97 9.10 -2.75
CA LEU A 58 -5.16 9.03 -1.89
C LEU A 58 -4.80 8.57 -0.48
N GLY A 59 -3.92 7.58 -0.33
CA GLY A 59 -3.45 7.11 0.98
C GLY A 59 -2.77 8.21 1.79
N MET A 60 -1.92 9.01 1.14
CA MET A 60 -1.27 10.16 1.76
C MET A 60 -2.26 11.26 2.15
N LEU A 61 -3.27 11.53 1.30
CA LEU A 61 -4.34 12.48 1.65
C LEU A 61 -5.09 12.03 2.90
N VAL A 62 -5.43 10.74 3.01
CA VAL A 62 -6.08 10.19 4.20
C VAL A 62 -5.19 10.32 5.44
N PHE A 63 -3.88 10.09 5.31
CA PHE A 63 -2.92 10.28 6.41
C PHE A 63 -2.90 11.71 6.93
N VAL A 64 -2.82 12.70 6.03
CA VAL A 64 -2.82 14.12 6.38
C VAL A 64 -4.14 14.52 7.04
N LEU A 65 -5.28 14.04 6.54
CA LEU A 65 -6.58 14.27 7.18
C LEU A 65 -6.61 13.66 8.59
N ASN A 66 -6.06 12.46 8.78
CA ASN A 66 -6.04 11.79 10.08
C ASN A 66 -5.24 12.61 11.11
N ILE A 67 -4.07 13.12 10.73
CA ILE A 67 -3.27 14.00 11.58
C ILE A 67 -4.02 15.30 11.87
N MET A 68 -4.67 15.91 10.88
CA MET A 68 -5.39 17.17 11.07
C MET A 68 -6.58 17.03 12.03
N PHE A 69 -7.31 15.91 12.00
CA PHE A 69 -8.49 15.71 12.85
C PHE A 69 -8.18 15.09 14.22
N PHE A 70 -7.26 14.14 14.29
CA PHE A 70 -6.98 13.36 15.51
C PHE A 70 -5.65 13.71 16.18
N GLY A 71 -4.82 14.54 15.56
CA GLY A 71 -3.54 15.00 16.11
C GLY A 71 -2.48 13.90 16.27
N SER A 72 -2.75 12.68 15.79
CA SER A 72 -1.83 11.55 15.92
C SER A 72 -1.92 10.61 14.72
N ASP A 73 -0.81 9.93 14.43
CA ASP A 73 -0.71 8.90 13.38
C ASP A 73 -1.26 7.53 13.83
N LEU A 74 -1.85 7.48 15.03
CA LEU A 74 -2.27 6.24 15.66
C LEU A 74 -3.52 5.71 14.95
N CYS A 75 -3.50 4.43 14.61
CA CYS A 75 -4.69 3.74 14.15
C CYS A 75 -5.10 2.67 15.14
N PHE A 76 -6.41 2.51 15.31
CA PHE A 76 -7.06 1.61 16.27
C PHE A 76 -6.97 0.12 15.89
N PHE A 77 -6.03 -0.25 15.02
CA PHE A 77 -5.82 -1.63 14.59
C PHE A 77 -4.73 -2.32 15.39
#